data_AF-A0A3D1SVJ6-F1
#
_entry.id   AF-A0A3D1SVJ6-F1
#
_cell.length_a   1.000
_cell.length_b   1.000
_cell.length_c   1.000
_cell.angle_alpha   90.00
_cell.angle_beta   90.00
_cell.angle_gamma   90.00
#
_symmetry.space_group_name_H-M   'P 1'
#
loop_
_entity.id
_entity.type
_entity.pdbx_description
1 polymer ?
#
loop_
_entity_poly.entity_id
_entity_poly.type
_entity_poly.pdbx_seq_one_letter_code
_entity_poly.pdbx_strand_id
1 'polypeptide(L)'
;MKTRIYYSLIILLFMMLLGLLLQPAISALAPPPPLCDYSQLIRLHVVANSNLPEDQHLKERVRDAILAEFGPQFKAIEQRAQAQQILVSSFRRIEEIALAEIRRAGGKEGYGARAEYGCYDFPEKTYS
;
A
#
# COMPACT_ATOMS: atom_id res chain seq x y z
N MET A 1 -18.08 39.92 47.83
CA MET A 1 -17.02 38.99 47.34
C MET A 1 -17.57 37.71 46.71
N LYS A 2 -18.52 37.00 47.35
CA LYS A 2 -19.06 35.71 46.85
C LYS A 2 -19.74 35.79 45.47
N THR A 3 -20.51 36.84 45.19
CA THR A 3 -21.21 37.04 43.90
C THR A 3 -20.26 37.13 42.70
N ARG A 4 -19.12 37.83 42.83
CA ARG A 4 -18.08 37.93 41.78
C ARG A 4 -17.42 36.58 41.48
N ILE A 5 -17.29 35.73 42.49
CA ILE A 5 -16.73 34.38 42.35
C ILE A 5 -17.71 33.48 41.59
N TYR A 6 -19.01 33.55 41.90
CA TYR A 6 -20.04 32.78 41.18
C TYR A 6 -20.12 33.16 39.69
N TYR A 7 -20.10 34.45 39.35
CA TYR A 7 -20.11 34.86 37.94
C TYR A 7 -18.86 34.40 37.18
N SER A 8 -17.69 34.46 37.82
CA SER A 8 -16.46 33.95 37.21
C SER A 8 -16.52 32.45 36.97
N LEU A 9 -17.11 31.68 37.90
CA LEU A 9 -17.30 30.23 37.76
C LEU A 9 -18.28 29.88 36.62
N ILE A 10 -19.37 30.65 36.48
CA ILE A 10 -20.37 30.48 35.43
C ILE A 10 -19.78 30.80 34.05
N ILE A 11 -19.00 31.88 33.93
CA ILE A 11 -18.33 32.25 32.67
C ILE A 11 -17.31 31.18 32.27
N LEU A 12 -16.54 30.65 33.22
CA LEU A 12 -15.58 29.57 32.97
C LEU A 12 -16.29 28.30 32.47
N LEU A 13 -17.38 27.92 33.13
CA LEU A 13 -18.19 26.75 32.75
C LEU A 13 -18.80 26.92 31.36
N PHE A 14 -19.29 28.12 31.04
CA PHE A 14 -19.87 28.45 29.73
C PHE A 14 -18.82 28.39 28.61
N MET A 15 -17.62 28.95 28.82
CA MET A 15 -16.51 28.84 27.87
C MET A 15 -16.09 27.38 27.62
N MET A 16 -16.06 26.56 28.68
CA MET A 16 -15.75 25.13 28.58
C MET A 16 -16.82 24.37 27.79
N LEU A 17 -18.11 24.66 28.04
CA LEU A 17 -19.23 24.04 27.34
C LEU A 17 -19.30 24.46 25.87
N LEU A 18 -19.04 25.74 25.58
CA LEU A 18 -18.96 26.27 24.22
C LEU A 18 -17.82 25.63 23.42
N GLY A 19 -16.66 25.45 24.06
CA GLY A 19 -15.52 24.75 23.45
C GLY A 19 -15.85 23.29 23.09
N LEU A 20 -16.60 22.58 23.95
CA LEU A 20 -17.01 21.20 23.71
C LEU A 20 -18.00 21.06 22.54
N LEU A 21 -18.90 22.04 22.38
CA LEU A 21 -19.88 22.08 21.29
C LEU A 21 -19.24 22.39 19.91
N LEU A 22 -18.09 23.06 19.89
CA LEU A 22 -17.40 23.43 18.66
C LEU A 22 -16.50 22.32 18.09
N GLN A 23 -16.12 21.32 18.90
CA GLN A 23 -15.23 20.22 18.46
C GLN A 23 -15.72 19.43 17.22
N PRO A 24 -16.98 18.98 17.11
CA PRO A 24 -17.42 18.19 15.96
C PRO A 24 -17.36 18.97 14.64
N ALA A 25 -17.57 20.29 14.67
CA ALA A 25 -17.46 21.14 13.48
C ALA A 25 -16.00 21.29 13.00
N ILE A 26 -15.04 21.32 13.93
CA ILE A 26 -13.61 21.37 13.61
C ILE A 26 -13.15 20.06 12.96
N SER A 27 -13.60 18.92 13.48
CA SER A 27 -13.27 17.61 12.90
C SER A 27 -13.90 17.39 11.52
N ALA A 28 -15.08 17.95 11.26
CA ALA A 28 -15.72 17.87 9.94
C ALA A 28 -15.00 18.69 8.85
N LEU A 29 -14.20 19.68 9.25
CA LEU A 29 -13.37 20.48 8.34
C LEU A 29 -12.00 19.86 8.09
N ALA A 30 -11.58 18.87 8.90
CA ALA A 30 -10.33 18.16 8.67
C ALA A 30 -10.44 17.31 7.39
N PRO A 31 -9.41 17.31 6.53
CA PRO A 31 -9.39 16.41 5.39
C PRO A 31 -9.49 14.96 5.88
N PRO A 32 -10.21 14.08 5.16
CA PRO A 32 -10.26 12.68 5.53
C PRO A 32 -8.84 12.13 5.60
N PRO A 33 -8.53 11.24 6.57
CA PRO A 33 -7.24 10.58 6.59
C PRO A 33 -7.01 9.92 5.23
N PRO A 34 -5.77 9.91 4.72
CA PRO A 34 -5.47 9.28 3.44
C PRO A 34 -6.00 7.85 3.45
N LEU A 35 -6.83 7.52 2.46
CA LEU A 35 -7.51 6.22 2.32
C LEU A 35 -6.53 5.03 2.33
N CYS A 36 -5.25 5.28 2.02
CA CYS A 36 -4.20 4.29 1.97
C CYS A 36 -2.94 4.82 2.68
N ASP A 37 -2.50 4.15 3.75
CA ASP A 37 -1.16 4.34 4.30
C ASP A 37 -0.14 3.62 3.39
N TYR A 38 0.48 4.38 2.49
CA TYR A 38 1.50 3.86 1.57
C TYR A 38 2.76 3.35 2.28
N SER A 39 2.97 3.68 3.56
CA SER A 39 4.13 3.21 4.32
C SER A 39 4.10 1.69 4.57
N GLN A 40 2.92 1.08 4.53
CA GLN A 40 2.72 -0.35 4.77
C GLN A 40 2.65 -1.19 3.49
N LEU A 41 2.73 -0.55 2.32
CA LEU A 41 2.58 -1.24 1.04
C LEU A 41 3.91 -1.80 0.52
N ILE A 42 3.84 -3.02 -0.01
CA ILE A 42 4.88 -3.60 -0.87
C ILE A 42 4.33 -3.58 -2.30
N ARG A 43 5.05 -2.92 -3.20
CA ARG A 43 4.66 -2.81 -4.61
C ARG A 43 5.32 -3.93 -5.42
N LEU A 44 4.51 -4.75 -6.09
CA LEU A 44 5.00 -5.70 -7.09
C LEU A 44 5.32 -4.96 -8.40
N HIS A 45 6.54 -5.13 -8.89
CA HIS A 45 6.96 -4.65 -10.20
C HIS A 45 7.49 -5.83 -11.01
N VAL A 46 6.85 -6.14 -12.14
CA VAL A 46 7.35 -7.10 -13.13
C VAL A 46 7.87 -6.31 -14.32
N VAL A 47 9.14 -6.53 -14.66
CA VAL A 47 9.81 -5.86 -15.79
C VAL A 47 9.76 -6.79 -17.01
N ALA A 48 9.25 -6.28 -18.13
CA ALA A 48 9.26 -7.01 -19.39
C ALA A 48 10.64 -6.91 -20.06
N ASN A 49 11.00 -7.92 -20.86
CA ASN A 49 12.23 -7.88 -21.65
C ASN A 49 12.21 -6.78 -22.73
N SER A 50 11.03 -6.46 -23.29
CA SER A 50 10.88 -5.42 -24.31
C SER A 50 9.47 -4.80 -24.33
N ASN A 51 9.28 -3.77 -25.15
CA ASN A 51 7.97 -3.13 -25.42
C ASN A 51 7.12 -3.86 -26.48
N LEU A 52 7.58 -5.01 -26.97
CA LEU A 52 6.80 -5.81 -27.91
C LEU A 52 5.50 -6.29 -27.24
N PRO A 53 4.36 -6.33 -27.97
CA PRO A 53 3.08 -6.74 -27.41
C PRO A 53 3.15 -8.10 -26.69
N GLU A 54 3.88 -9.06 -27.25
CA GLU A 54 4.05 -10.39 -26.67
C GLU A 54 4.76 -10.36 -25.32
N ASP A 55 5.83 -9.57 -25.17
CA ASP A 55 6.57 -9.46 -23.91
C ASP A 55 5.77 -8.68 -22.86
N GLN A 56 4.97 -7.69 -23.30
CA GLN A 56 4.06 -6.96 -22.43
C GLN A 56 2.92 -7.86 -21.92
N HIS A 57 2.36 -8.72 -22.78
CA HIS A 57 1.39 -9.74 -22.36
C HIS A 57 1.99 -10.80 -21.44
N LEU A 58 3.22 -11.24 -21.70
CA LEU A 58 3.92 -12.16 -20.81
C LEU A 58 4.13 -11.54 -19.42
N LYS A 59 4.53 -10.26 -19.35
CA LYS A 59 4.64 -9.51 -18.09
C LYS A 59 3.30 -9.48 -17.34
N GLU A 60 2.19 -9.22 -18.04
CA GLU A 60 0.85 -9.23 -17.44
C GLU A 60 0.49 -10.60 -16.87
N ARG A 61 0.71 -11.68 -17.64
CA ARG A 61 0.47 -13.05 -17.15
C ARG A 61 1.31 -13.40 -15.93
N VAL A 62 2.60 -13.08 -15.94
CA VAL A 62 3.50 -13.31 -14.80
C VAL A 62 3.02 -12.55 -13.57
N ARG A 63 2.67 -11.26 -13.72
CA ARG A 63 2.12 -10.44 -12.65
C ARG A 63 0.87 -11.08 -12.06
N ASP A 64 -0.08 -11.46 -12.91
CA ASP A 64 -1.37 -11.97 -12.49
C ASP A 64 -1.23 -13.34 -11.80
N ALA A 65 -0.33 -14.20 -12.29
CA ALA A 65 -0.01 -15.49 -11.67
C ALA A 65 0.61 -15.33 -10.26
N ILE A 66 1.56 -14.39 -10.10
CA ILE A 66 2.16 -14.09 -8.80
C ILE A 66 1.10 -13.53 -7.84
N LEU A 67 0.24 -12.61 -8.30
CA LEU A 67 -0.83 -12.03 -7.49
C LEU A 67 -1.87 -13.07 -7.08
N ALA A 68 -2.19 -14.04 -7.94
CA ALA A 68 -3.11 -15.11 -7.62
C ALA A 68 -2.57 -16.04 -6.52
N GLU A 69 -1.29 -16.40 -6.58
CA GLU A 69 -0.67 -17.28 -5.58
C GLU A 69 -0.51 -16.57 -4.23
N PHE A 70 0.06 -15.37 -4.24
CA PHE A 70 0.53 -14.71 -3.03
C PHE A 70 -0.48 -13.70 -2.47
N GLY A 71 -1.37 -13.15 -3.31
CA GLY A 71 -2.34 -12.14 -2.93
C GLY A 71 -3.17 -12.50 -1.68
N PRO A 72 -3.73 -13.72 -1.57
CA PRO A 72 -4.47 -14.13 -0.37
C PRO A 72 -3.62 -14.14 0.90
N GLN A 73 -2.36 -14.62 0.80
CA GLN A 73 -1.44 -14.66 1.94
C GLN A 73 -1.05 -13.25 2.40
N PHE A 74 -0.73 -12.35 1.47
CA PHE A 74 -0.35 -10.97 1.81
C PHE A 74 -1.53 -10.13 2.32
N LYS A 75 -2.77 -10.44 1.92
CA LYS A 75 -3.97 -9.78 2.47
C LYS A 75 -4.20 -10.06 3.96
N ALA A 76 -3.70 -11.19 4.46
CA ALA A 76 -3.85 -11.57 5.87
C ALA A 76 -2.74 -10.99 6.77
N ILE A 77 -1.75 -10.30 6.20
CA ILE A 77 -0.60 -9.77 6.95
C ILE A 77 -0.86 -8.32 7.31
N GLU A 78 -0.85 -8.02 8.61
CA GLU A 78 -1.02 -6.66 9.13
C GLU A 78 0.32 -5.93 9.32
N GLN A 79 1.43 -6.68 9.42
CA GLN A 79 2.75 -6.12 9.72
C GLN A 79 3.72 -6.22 8.54
N ARG A 80 4.28 -5.07 8.14
CA ARG A 80 5.28 -4.98 7.06
C ARG A 80 6.49 -5.89 7.26
N ALA A 81 6.98 -6.01 8.50
CA ALA A 81 8.13 -6.86 8.81
C ALA A 81 7.87 -8.35 8.50
N GLN A 82 6.67 -8.83 8.83
CA GLN A 82 6.25 -10.20 8.54
C GLN A 82 6.07 -10.42 7.03
N ALA A 83 5.50 -9.44 6.32
CA ALA A 83 5.39 -9.47 4.87
C ALA A 83 6.78 -9.56 4.19
N GLN A 84 7.77 -8.83 4.69
CA GLN A 84 9.14 -8.87 4.17
C GLN A 84 9.79 -10.25 4.38
N GLN A 85 9.61 -10.88 5.55
CA GLN A 85 10.15 -12.22 5.80
C GLN A 85 9.55 -13.27 4.86
N ILE A 86 8.22 -13.23 4.67
CA ILE A 86 7.51 -14.12 3.76
C ILE A 86 7.99 -13.90 2.33
N LEU A 87 8.13 -12.64 1.89
CA LEU A 87 8.59 -12.31 0.54
C LEU A 87 9.98 -12.88 0.25
N VAL A 88 10.95 -12.70 1.16
CA VAL A 88 12.32 -13.21 0.98
C VAL A 88 12.33 -14.74 0.91
N SER A 89 11.53 -15.42 1.73
CA SER A 89 11.39 -16.88 1.66
C SER A 89 10.68 -17.36 0.39
N SER A 90 9.95 -16.49 -0.28
CA SER A 90 9.12 -16.81 -1.45
C SER A 90 9.81 -16.53 -2.79
N PHE A 91 11.01 -15.94 -2.82
CA PHE A 91 11.69 -15.58 -4.08
C PHE A 91 11.84 -16.74 -5.05
N ARG A 92 12.30 -17.90 -4.58
CA ARG A 92 12.41 -19.10 -5.43
C ARG A 92 11.06 -19.45 -6.06
N ARG A 93 9.98 -19.40 -5.29
CA ARG A 93 8.64 -19.74 -5.79
C ARG A 93 8.12 -18.69 -6.78
N ILE A 94 8.41 -17.41 -6.54
CA ILE A 94 8.09 -16.32 -7.48
C ILE A 94 8.81 -16.54 -8.82
N GLU A 95 10.10 -16.86 -8.78
CA GLU A 95 10.90 -17.17 -9.97
C GLU A 95 10.38 -18.40 -10.71
N GLU A 96 10.01 -19.46 -9.98
CA GLU A 96 9.41 -20.67 -10.56
C GLU A 96 8.09 -20.39 -11.30
N ILE A 97 7.23 -19.56 -10.72
CA ILE A 97 5.97 -19.13 -11.35
C ILE A 97 6.27 -18.33 -12.63
N ALA A 98 7.18 -17.37 -12.55
CA ALA A 98 7.57 -16.58 -13.71
C ALA A 98 8.14 -17.47 -14.84
N LEU A 99 9.02 -18.41 -14.50
CA LEU A 99 9.57 -19.37 -15.45
C LEU A 99 8.50 -20.30 -16.03
N ALA A 100 7.48 -20.69 -15.25
CA ALA A 100 6.37 -21.48 -15.75
C ALA A 100 5.55 -20.70 -16.80
N GLU A 101 5.28 -19.43 -16.56
CA GLU A 101 4.59 -18.56 -17.53
C GLU A 101 5.42 -18.32 -18.80
N ILE A 102 6.74 -18.16 -18.66
CA ILE A 102 7.67 -18.07 -19.81
C ILE A 102 7.59 -19.34 -20.67
N ARG A 103 7.61 -20.53 -20.04
CA ARG A 103 7.50 -21.81 -20.75
C ARG A 103 6.14 -21.97 -21.44
N ARG A 104 5.05 -21.59 -20.76
CA ARG A 104 3.68 -21.62 -21.32
C ARG A 104 3.51 -20.70 -22.52
N ALA A 105 4.23 -19.58 -22.54
CA ALA A 105 4.21 -18.62 -23.63
C ALA A 105 4.95 -19.08 -24.90
N GLY A 106 5.46 -20.31 -24.94
CA GLY A 106 6.25 -20.83 -26.06
C GLY A 106 7.75 -20.85 -25.83
N GLY A 107 8.22 -20.45 -24.63
CA GLY A 107 9.62 -20.61 -24.21
C GLY A 107 10.61 -19.92 -25.13
N LYS A 108 10.80 -18.60 -24.98
CA LYS A 108 11.85 -17.88 -25.70
C LYS A 108 13.22 -18.28 -25.14
N GLU A 109 14.13 -18.75 -26.01
CA GLU A 109 15.48 -19.11 -25.61
C GLU A 109 16.19 -17.93 -24.93
N GLY A 110 16.81 -18.18 -23.77
CA GLY A 110 17.53 -17.16 -23.00
C GLY A 110 16.68 -16.31 -22.06
N TYR A 111 15.35 -16.46 -22.03
CA TYR A 111 14.52 -15.74 -21.06
C TYR A 111 14.65 -16.37 -19.67
N GLY A 112 15.25 -15.62 -18.74
CA GLY A 112 15.30 -15.94 -17.31
C GLY A 112 14.30 -15.14 -16.50
N ALA A 113 14.11 -15.52 -15.24
CA ALA A 113 13.39 -14.73 -14.26
C ALA A 113 14.21 -14.64 -12.98
N ARG A 114 14.27 -13.44 -12.39
CA ARG A 114 14.93 -13.18 -11.11
C ARG A 114 14.05 -12.30 -10.26
N ALA A 115 13.88 -12.66 -8.99
CA ALA A 115 13.14 -11.89 -8.02
C ALA A 115 14.09 -11.11 -7.11
N GLU A 116 13.81 -9.82 -6.90
CA GLU A 116 14.59 -8.94 -6.05
C GLU A 116 13.65 -8.08 -5.19
N TYR A 117 14.11 -7.72 -3.99
CA TYR A 117 13.42 -6.80 -3.08
C TYR A 117 14.36 -5.70 -2.64
N GLY A 118 13.90 -4.46 -2.73
CA GLY A 118 14.67 -3.29 -2.38
C GLY A 118 13.85 -2.01 -2.50
N CYS A 119 14.48 -0.90 -2.15
CA CYS A 119 13.93 0.43 -2.40
C CYS A 119 14.40 0.92 -3.77
N TYR A 120 13.45 1.31 -4.60
CA TYR A 120 13.71 1.82 -5.95
C TYR A 120 13.02 3.16 -6.12
N ASP A 121 13.73 4.11 -6.74
CA ASP A 121 13.16 5.41 -7.09
C ASP A 121 12.23 5.24 -8.30
N PHE A 122 11.00 5.70 -8.16
CA PHE A 122 10.03 5.73 -9.23
C PHE A 122 9.72 7.18 -9.60
N PRO A 123 9.62 7.52 -10.89
CA PRO A 123 9.18 8.84 -11.28
C PRO A 123 7.75 9.08 -10.79
N GLU A 124 7.49 10.29 -10.31
CA GLU A 124 6.17 10.68 -9.83
C GLU A 124 5.17 10.60 -11.00
N LYS A 125 4.10 9.82 -10.82
CA LYS A 125 3.03 9.67 -11.81
C LYS A 125 1.83 10.47 -11.33
N THR A 126 1.54 11.57 -12.00
CA THR A 126 0.30 12.32 -11.79
C THR A 126 -0.82 11.61 -12.56
N TYR A 127 -1.74 10.99 -11.85
CA TYR A 127 -3.01 10.56 -12.44
C TYR A 127 -3.92 11.79 -12.45
N SER A 128 -4.24 12.29 -13.65
CA SER A 128 -5.22 13.37 -13.86
C SER A 128 -6.63 12.81 -13.97
#